data_AF-B0M0I2-F1
#
_entry.id   AF-B0M0I2-F1
#
_cell.length_a   1.000
_cell.length_b   1.000
_cell.length_c   1.000
_cell.angle_alpha   90.00
_cell.angle_beta   90.00
_cell.angle_gamma   90.00
#
_symmetry.space_group_name_H-M   'P 1'
#
loop_
_entity.id
_entity.type
_entity.pdbx_description
1 polymer ?
#
loop_
_entity_poly.entity_id
_entity_poly.type
_entity_poly.pdbx_seq_one_letter_code
_entity_poly.pdbx_strand_id
1 'polypeptide(L)'
;MVYWGQNSYGGQQRLSTYCESDAVDIVLLSFLYSFPSNLQVDFSNACSDSYPDGLKHCSTIAQDIKTCQSLGKKVLLSLGGASGAYGFTSDSQATTFATTLWNKFGGGSDDERPFDDAVVDGFDLDLENNSQTGTVALGKALRTNFAKDTSKTYYLSAAPQCPYPDASVGNFLSGVDVDFAFIQFYNNYYCS
;
A
#
# COMPACT_ATOMS: atom_id res chain seq x y z
N MET A 1 4.48 -10.90 8.57
CA MET A 1 4.14 -9.59 7.97
C MET A 1 4.01 -8.59 9.11
N VAL A 2 4.29 -7.30 8.87
CA VAL A 2 4.01 -6.21 9.82
C VAL A 2 3.51 -4.96 9.09
N TYR A 3 2.53 -4.27 9.70
CA TYR A 3 2.22 -2.88 9.35
C TYR A 3 3.26 -1.96 9.98
N TRP A 4 3.79 -0.99 9.22
CA TRP A 4 4.75 0.00 9.70
C TRP A 4 4.41 1.38 9.14
N GLY A 5 4.48 2.42 9.97
CA GLY A 5 4.29 3.80 9.55
C GLY A 5 3.40 4.61 10.49
N GLN A 6 2.40 4.00 11.13
CA GLN A 6 1.42 4.72 11.96
C GLN A 6 1.83 4.92 13.43
N ASN A 7 2.97 4.39 13.87
CA ASN A 7 3.47 4.57 15.23
C ASN A 7 2.45 4.22 16.34
N SER A 8 1.64 3.17 16.14
CA SER A 8 0.49 2.84 16.99
C SER A 8 0.83 2.59 18.47
N TYR A 9 2.04 2.11 18.77
CA TYR A 9 2.52 1.86 20.13
C TYR A 9 3.44 2.97 20.69
N GLY A 10 3.67 4.04 19.91
CA GLY A 10 4.71 5.03 20.23
C GLY A 10 6.13 4.49 20.02
N GLY A 11 7.10 5.39 19.82
CA GLY A 11 8.51 5.02 19.70
C GLY A 11 8.88 4.26 18.42
N GLN A 12 8.07 4.32 17.36
CA GLN A 12 8.38 3.75 16.04
C GLN A 12 9.79 4.15 15.59
N GLN A 13 10.59 3.13 15.31
CA GLN A 13 11.93 3.29 14.73
C GLN A 13 11.84 3.41 13.21
N ARG A 14 12.97 3.72 12.57
CA ARG A 14 13.07 3.71 11.11
C ARG A 14 12.72 2.32 10.54
N LEU A 15 12.27 2.28 9.30
CA LEU A 15 11.78 1.07 8.63
C LEU A 15 12.86 -0.04 8.61
N SER A 16 14.12 0.29 8.31
CA SER A 16 15.19 -0.70 8.22
C SER A 16 15.44 -1.48 9.51
N THR A 17 15.20 -0.88 10.68
CA THR A 17 15.32 -1.58 11.98
C THR A 17 14.40 -2.81 12.06
N TYR A 18 13.20 -2.73 11.50
CA TYR A 18 12.28 -3.86 11.47
C TYR A 18 12.69 -4.90 10.42
N CYS A 19 13.32 -4.47 9.33
CA CYS A 19 13.78 -5.36 8.26
C CYS A 19 15.04 -6.16 8.61
N GLU A 20 15.83 -5.71 9.58
CA GLU A 20 16.94 -6.49 10.16
C GLU A 20 16.46 -7.71 10.96
N SER A 21 15.19 -7.74 11.35
CA SER A 21 14.60 -8.87 12.07
C SER A 21 14.31 -10.04 11.13
N ASP A 22 14.76 -11.23 11.51
CA ASP A 22 14.39 -12.48 10.84
C ASP A 22 12.91 -12.85 11.01
N ALA A 23 12.20 -12.21 11.94
CA ALA A 23 10.77 -12.44 12.15
C ALA A 23 9.87 -11.67 11.14
N VAL A 24 10.46 -10.82 10.31
CA VAL A 24 9.73 -10.00 9.34
C VAL A 24 10.11 -10.42 7.93
N ASP A 25 9.13 -10.87 7.14
CA ASP A 25 9.32 -11.20 5.71
C ASP A 25 8.69 -10.15 4.77
N ILE A 26 7.59 -9.55 5.21
CA ILE A 26 6.78 -8.60 4.45
C ILE A 26 6.46 -7.41 5.36
N VAL A 27 6.71 -6.20 4.85
CA VAL A 27 6.33 -4.94 5.48
C VAL A 27 5.26 -4.26 4.63
N LEU A 28 4.22 -3.77 5.29
CA LEU A 28 3.16 -2.96 4.71
C LEU A 28 3.37 -1.51 5.18
N LEU A 29 3.69 -0.61 4.24
CA LEU A 29 3.90 0.81 4.52
C LEU A 29 2.54 1.48 4.68
N SER A 30 2.28 1.98 5.87
CA SER A 30 0.97 2.41 6.33
C SER A 30 0.99 3.92 6.61
N PHE A 31 0.40 4.78 5.77
CA PHE A 31 -0.49 4.48 4.64
C PHE A 31 -0.42 5.51 3.50
N LEU A 32 -0.81 5.09 2.29
CA LEU A 32 -1.43 5.98 1.31
C LEU A 32 -2.91 6.17 1.69
N TYR A 33 -3.20 7.22 2.46
CA TYR A 33 -4.47 7.37 3.18
C TYR A 33 -5.48 8.30 2.48
N SER A 34 -5.10 8.99 1.41
CA SER A 34 -6.03 9.76 0.59
C SER A 34 -5.73 9.64 -0.89
N PHE A 35 -6.78 9.36 -1.68
CA PHE A 35 -6.73 9.13 -3.14
C PHE A 35 -8.15 9.06 -3.74
N PRO A 36 -8.33 9.24 -5.06
CA PRO A 36 -7.32 9.53 -6.08
C PRO A 36 -6.99 11.02 -6.23
N SER A 37 -7.91 11.92 -5.89
CA SER A 37 -7.78 13.35 -6.23
C SER A 37 -6.78 14.12 -5.37
N ASN A 38 -6.63 13.74 -4.10
CA ASN A 38 -5.66 14.33 -3.18
C ASN A 38 -4.72 13.23 -2.69
N LEU A 39 -3.74 12.87 -3.52
CA LEU A 39 -2.80 11.80 -3.20
C LEU A 39 -1.96 12.19 -1.98
N GLN A 40 -2.15 11.51 -0.85
CA GLN A 40 -1.42 11.80 0.38
C GLN A 40 -1.02 10.52 1.09
N VAL A 41 0.25 10.46 1.49
CA VAL A 41 0.78 9.42 2.37
C VAL A 41 1.05 10.00 3.76
N ASP A 42 0.89 9.18 4.79
CA ASP A 42 1.22 9.53 6.17
C ASP A 42 1.96 8.35 6.82
N PHE A 43 3.16 8.61 7.31
CA PHE A 43 4.01 7.66 8.04
C PHE A 43 4.39 8.20 9.41
N SER A 44 3.48 8.98 10.01
CA SER A 44 3.62 9.59 11.33
C SER A 44 4.94 10.37 11.44
N ASN A 45 5.73 10.07 12.47
CA ASN A 45 7.02 10.70 12.74
C ASN A 45 8.13 10.33 11.74
N ALA A 46 7.90 9.41 10.80
CA ALA A 46 8.95 8.88 9.94
C ALA A 46 9.19 9.67 8.63
N CYS A 47 8.32 10.65 8.31
CA CYS A 47 8.49 11.49 7.13
C CYS A 47 7.89 12.89 7.32
N SER A 48 8.75 13.91 7.34
CA SER A 48 8.35 15.32 7.50
C SER A 48 8.25 16.07 6.18
N ASP A 49 9.15 15.79 5.24
CA ASP A 49 9.36 16.61 4.05
C ASP A 49 8.25 16.39 3.02
N SER A 50 8.02 17.41 2.19
CA SER A 50 6.95 17.44 1.19
C SER A 50 7.41 18.17 -0.07
N TYR A 51 6.87 17.73 -1.20
CA TYR A 51 6.84 18.50 -2.44
C TYR A 51 6.00 19.78 -2.28
N PRO A 52 6.13 20.76 -3.21
CA PRO A 52 5.38 22.02 -3.13
C PRO A 52 3.85 21.86 -3.12
N ASP A 53 3.33 20.80 -3.72
CA ASP A 53 1.90 20.46 -3.75
C ASP A 53 1.39 19.83 -2.45
N GLY A 54 2.30 19.53 -1.51
CA GLY A 54 2.04 18.95 -0.20
C GLY A 54 2.27 17.44 -0.13
N LEU A 55 2.40 16.73 -1.26
CA LEU A 55 2.68 15.29 -1.26
C LEU A 55 4.01 15.03 -0.53
N LYS A 56 4.03 14.05 0.37
CA LYS A 56 5.23 13.75 1.14
C LYS A 56 6.38 13.28 0.26
N HIS A 57 7.59 13.69 0.64
CA HIS A 57 8.85 13.28 0.05
C HIS A 57 9.73 12.66 1.13
N CYS A 58 9.91 11.34 1.08
CA CYS A 58 10.38 10.53 2.20
C CYS A 58 11.69 9.81 1.89
N SER A 59 12.78 10.56 1.66
CA SER A 59 14.07 9.98 1.26
C SER A 59 14.64 8.95 2.24
N THR A 60 14.41 9.11 3.55
CA THR A 60 14.83 8.09 4.55
C THR A 60 14.07 6.77 4.36
N ILE A 61 12.76 6.84 4.08
CA ILE A 61 11.94 5.66 3.79
C ILE A 61 12.38 5.04 2.46
N ALA A 62 12.72 5.85 1.45
CA ALA A 62 13.26 5.37 0.17
C ALA A 62 14.53 4.52 0.36
N GLN A 63 15.47 5.00 1.17
CA GLN A 63 16.70 4.26 1.51
C GLN A 63 16.39 2.97 2.27
N ASP A 64 15.44 3.02 3.20
CA ASP A 64 15.05 1.86 3.99
C ASP A 64 14.32 0.80 3.17
N ILE A 65 13.48 1.18 2.22
CA ILE A 65 12.85 0.23 1.27
C ILE A 65 13.92 -0.59 0.56
N LYS A 66 14.95 0.08 0.01
CA LYS A 66 16.07 -0.59 -0.67
C LYS A 66 16.87 -1.49 0.27
N THR A 67 17.03 -1.08 1.53
CA THR A 67 17.70 -1.88 2.57
C THR A 67 16.88 -3.13 2.90
N CYS A 68 15.57 -3.01 3.09
CA CYS A 68 14.68 -4.15 3.32
C CYS A 68 14.74 -5.15 2.15
N GLN A 69 14.69 -4.64 0.92
CA GLN A 69 14.75 -5.46 -0.28
C GLN A 69 16.10 -6.19 -0.44
N SER A 70 17.22 -5.54 -0.09
CA SER A 70 18.54 -6.20 -0.11
C SER A 70 18.68 -7.29 0.95
N LEU A 71 17.91 -7.20 2.04
CA LEU A 71 17.74 -8.24 3.06
C LEU A 71 16.68 -9.29 2.69
N GLY A 72 16.17 -9.27 1.46
CA GLY A 72 15.20 -10.24 0.94
C GLY A 72 13.76 -10.01 1.37
N LYS A 73 13.46 -8.92 2.09
CA LYS A 73 12.11 -8.60 2.57
C LYS A 73 11.28 -7.99 1.44
N LYS A 74 9.95 -8.20 1.48
CA LYS A 74 9.01 -7.53 0.57
C LYS A 74 8.47 -6.27 1.22
N VAL A 75 8.40 -5.18 0.48
CA VAL A 75 7.82 -3.92 0.97
C VAL A 75 6.68 -3.48 0.07
N LEU A 76 5.44 -3.58 0.56
CA LEU A 76 4.24 -3.14 -0.17
C LEU A 76 3.78 -1.80 0.39
N LEU A 77 3.21 -0.94 -0.46
CA LEU A 77 2.50 0.27 -0.01
C LEU A 77 1.05 -0.10 0.31
N SER A 78 0.60 0.17 1.53
CA SER A 78 -0.79 -0.07 1.94
C SER A 78 -1.66 1.15 1.66
N LEU A 79 -2.75 0.91 0.93
CA LEU A 79 -3.77 1.87 0.56
C LEU A 79 -4.92 1.77 1.55
N GLY A 80 -5.31 2.92 2.10
CA GLY A 80 -6.52 3.04 2.91
C GLY A 80 -6.23 3.41 4.35
N GLY A 81 -6.55 2.50 5.27
CA GLY A 81 -6.59 2.71 6.71
C GLY A 81 -7.84 3.45 7.18
N ALA A 82 -7.93 3.71 8.48
CA ALA A 82 -9.11 4.23 9.15
C ALA A 82 -9.57 5.66 8.74
N SER A 83 -8.82 6.40 7.91
CA SER A 83 -9.17 7.78 7.52
C SER A 83 -10.47 7.86 6.71
N GLY A 84 -10.77 6.82 5.91
CA GLY A 84 -11.86 6.80 4.95
C GLY A 84 -11.75 7.84 3.81
N ALA A 85 -10.67 8.61 3.71
CA ALA A 85 -10.50 9.74 2.78
C ALA A 85 -10.11 9.30 1.36
N TYR A 86 -10.69 8.20 0.89
CA TYR A 86 -10.33 7.53 -0.34
C TYR A 86 -11.50 6.81 -1.01
N GLY A 87 -11.36 6.51 -2.30
CA GLY A 87 -12.30 5.70 -3.07
C GLY A 87 -12.48 6.20 -4.50
N PHE A 88 -13.18 5.42 -5.32
CA PHE A 88 -13.37 5.72 -6.74
C PHE A 88 -14.85 5.95 -7.07
N THR A 89 -15.12 6.80 -8.06
CA THR A 89 -16.45 7.01 -8.62
C THR A 89 -16.75 6.08 -9.79
N SER A 90 -15.72 5.47 -10.39
CA SER A 90 -15.86 4.54 -11.52
C SER A 90 -14.62 3.66 -11.70
N ASP A 91 -14.79 2.55 -12.44
CA ASP A 91 -13.69 1.66 -12.85
C ASP A 91 -12.66 2.38 -13.74
N SER A 92 -13.10 3.35 -14.55
CA SER A 92 -12.20 4.15 -15.40
C SER A 92 -11.28 5.03 -14.55
N GLN A 93 -11.82 5.65 -13.49
CA GLN A 93 -11.02 6.43 -12.55
C GLN A 93 -10.02 5.53 -11.81
N ALA A 94 -10.43 4.35 -11.37
CA ALA A 94 -9.57 3.39 -10.70
C ALA A 94 -8.45 2.85 -11.61
N THR A 95 -8.77 2.59 -12.88
CA THR A 95 -7.79 2.17 -13.91
C THR A 95 -6.76 3.27 -14.17
N THR A 96 -7.22 4.53 -14.25
CA THR A 96 -6.32 5.69 -14.37
C THR A 96 -5.41 5.79 -13.16
N PHE A 97 -5.97 5.64 -11.96
CA PHE A 97 -5.23 5.70 -10.71
C PHE A 97 -4.19 4.58 -10.57
N ALA A 98 -4.42 3.39 -11.13
CA ALA A 98 -3.41 2.34 -11.20
C ALA A 98 -2.12 2.80 -11.91
N THR A 99 -2.27 3.68 -12.91
CA THR A 99 -1.12 4.29 -13.61
C THR A 99 -0.42 5.31 -12.73
N THR A 100 -1.18 6.12 -11.97
CA THR A 100 -0.62 7.03 -10.97
C THR A 100 0.21 6.28 -9.92
N LEU A 101 -0.32 5.20 -9.34
CA LEU A 101 0.41 4.37 -8.38
C LEU A 101 1.69 3.79 -8.98
N TRP A 102 1.59 3.25 -10.20
CA TRP A 102 2.73 2.69 -10.91
C TRP A 102 3.82 3.73 -11.17
N ASN A 103 3.45 4.94 -11.56
CA ASN A 103 4.38 6.02 -11.90
C ASN A 103 5.03 6.66 -10.67
N LYS A 104 4.32 6.77 -9.55
CA LYS A 104 4.83 7.43 -8.34
C LYS A 104 5.54 6.49 -7.36
N PHE A 105 5.15 5.23 -7.31
CA PHE A 105 5.66 4.26 -6.32
C PHE A 105 6.21 2.97 -6.94
N GLY A 106 5.70 2.60 -8.12
CA GLY A 106 6.10 1.41 -8.87
C GLY A 106 7.25 1.67 -9.85
N GLY A 107 7.37 0.80 -10.85
CA GLY A 107 8.41 0.85 -11.89
C GLY A 107 8.15 1.85 -13.02
N GLY A 108 7.14 2.70 -12.90
CA GLY A 108 6.94 3.84 -13.80
C GLY A 108 7.79 5.04 -13.41
N SER A 109 7.49 6.19 -14.00
CA SER A 109 8.22 7.45 -13.78
C SER A 109 7.27 8.61 -13.52
N ASP A 110 7.66 9.50 -12.61
CA ASP A 110 6.96 10.73 -12.26
C ASP A 110 8.01 11.73 -11.70
N ASP A 111 7.75 13.03 -11.80
CA ASP A 111 8.65 14.05 -11.25
C ASP A 111 8.57 14.12 -9.72
N GLU A 112 7.41 13.75 -9.14
CA GLU A 112 7.17 13.74 -7.71
C GLU A 112 6.93 12.32 -7.22
N ARG A 113 8.02 11.66 -6.84
CA ARG A 113 8.05 10.30 -6.31
C ARG A 113 8.33 10.32 -4.80
N PRO A 114 7.34 9.99 -3.95
CA PRO A 114 7.51 10.03 -2.49
C PRO A 114 8.68 9.21 -1.95
N PHE A 115 9.12 8.20 -2.69
CA PHE A 115 10.24 7.34 -2.31
C PHE A 115 11.43 7.45 -3.27
N ASP A 116 11.65 8.62 -3.88
CA ASP A 116 12.76 8.84 -4.81
C ASP A 116 12.81 7.74 -5.91
N ASP A 117 13.96 7.08 -6.05
CA ASP A 117 14.22 5.98 -6.95
C ASP A 117 13.83 4.59 -6.39
N ALA A 118 13.35 4.52 -5.15
CA ALA A 118 12.88 3.25 -4.59
C ALA A 118 11.57 2.83 -5.27
N VAL A 119 11.44 1.52 -5.49
CA VAL A 119 10.29 0.90 -6.15
C VAL A 119 9.70 -0.13 -5.18
N VAL A 120 8.45 0.08 -4.75
CA VAL A 120 7.77 -0.88 -3.86
C VAL A 120 7.58 -2.23 -4.55
N ASP A 121 7.45 -3.30 -3.78
CA ASP A 121 7.22 -4.65 -4.30
C ASP A 121 5.75 -4.92 -4.59
N GLY A 122 4.86 -3.97 -4.33
CA GLY A 122 3.44 -4.17 -4.58
C GLY A 122 2.55 -3.21 -3.79
N PHE A 123 1.26 -3.52 -3.81
CA PHE A 123 0.24 -2.73 -3.15
C PHE A 123 -0.67 -3.62 -2.31
N ASP A 124 -0.95 -3.14 -1.11
CA ASP A 124 -1.90 -3.73 -0.17
C ASP A 124 -3.18 -2.89 -0.14
N LEU A 125 -4.34 -3.53 -0.16
CA LEU A 125 -5.63 -2.87 0.01
C LEU A 125 -6.15 -3.12 1.43
N ASP A 126 -5.92 -2.17 2.31
CA ASP A 126 -6.48 -2.09 3.67
C ASP A 126 -7.61 -1.05 3.68
N LEU A 127 -8.68 -1.36 2.94
CA LEU A 127 -9.82 -0.47 2.79
C LEU A 127 -10.83 -0.73 3.90
N GLU A 128 -11.24 0.32 4.61
CA GLU A 128 -12.09 0.21 5.80
C GLU A 128 -13.40 1.03 5.70
N ASN A 129 -13.72 1.56 4.52
CA ASN A 129 -14.84 2.49 4.32
C ASN A 129 -16.10 1.87 3.69
N ASN A 130 -16.15 0.54 3.54
CA ASN A 130 -17.27 -0.21 2.96
C ASN A 130 -17.61 0.17 1.50
N SER A 131 -16.67 0.80 0.78
CA SER A 131 -16.83 1.18 -0.62
C SER A 131 -15.94 0.33 -1.52
N GLN A 132 -16.55 -0.44 -2.42
CA GLN A 132 -15.83 -1.38 -3.28
C GLN A 132 -15.68 -0.92 -4.73
N THR A 133 -16.27 0.23 -5.09
CA THR A 133 -16.27 0.77 -6.45
C THR A 133 -14.85 0.89 -6.99
N GLY A 134 -14.60 0.36 -8.20
CA GLY A 134 -13.30 0.49 -8.87
C GLY A 134 -12.19 -0.44 -8.37
N THR A 135 -12.34 -1.10 -7.21
CA THR A 135 -11.26 -1.90 -6.61
C THR A 135 -10.77 -3.04 -7.53
N VAL A 136 -11.69 -3.76 -8.17
CA VAL A 136 -11.34 -4.83 -9.13
C VAL A 136 -10.61 -4.27 -10.35
N ALA A 137 -11.08 -3.14 -10.88
CA ALA A 137 -10.46 -2.48 -12.03
C ALA A 137 -9.04 -2.00 -11.69
N LEU A 138 -8.84 -1.41 -10.50
CA LEU A 138 -7.53 -1.05 -9.96
C LEU A 138 -6.58 -2.26 -9.95
N GLY A 139 -7.00 -3.37 -9.35
CA GLY A 139 -6.17 -4.57 -9.24
C GLY A 139 -5.76 -5.16 -10.58
N LYS A 140 -6.70 -5.28 -11.54
CA LYS A 140 -6.41 -5.77 -12.89
C LYS A 140 -5.47 -4.83 -13.66
N ALA A 141 -5.66 -3.52 -13.52
CA ALA A 141 -4.78 -2.53 -14.14
C ALA A 141 -3.38 -2.55 -13.53
N LEU A 142 -3.25 -2.74 -12.20
CA LEU A 142 -1.96 -2.94 -11.54
C LEU A 142 -1.24 -4.19 -12.04
N ARG A 143 -1.93 -5.34 -12.16
CA ARG A 143 -1.34 -6.54 -12.78
C ARG A 143 -0.84 -6.30 -14.20
N THR A 144 -1.58 -5.52 -15.00
CA THR A 144 -1.16 -5.12 -16.34
C THR A 144 0.09 -4.24 -16.30
N ASN A 145 0.22 -3.35 -15.33
CA ASN A 145 1.42 -2.53 -15.14
C ASN A 145 2.62 -3.37 -14.67
N PHE A 146 2.41 -4.31 -13.75
CA PHE A 146 3.45 -5.22 -13.25
C PHE A 146 4.07 -6.03 -14.39
N ALA A 147 3.26 -6.49 -15.34
CA ALA A 147 3.75 -7.23 -16.51
C ALA A 147 4.69 -6.43 -17.43
N LYS A 148 4.78 -5.10 -17.27
CA LYS A 148 5.68 -4.23 -18.04
C LYS A 148 7.11 -4.26 -17.51
N ASP A 149 7.32 -4.63 -16.26
CA ASP A 149 8.64 -4.71 -15.64
C ASP A 149 8.97 -6.17 -15.33
N THR A 150 9.88 -6.75 -16.11
CA THR A 150 10.34 -8.14 -15.95
C THR A 150 11.52 -8.28 -15.00
N SER A 151 12.02 -7.18 -14.41
CA SER A 151 13.19 -7.20 -13.53
C SER A 151 12.89 -7.76 -12.14
N LYS A 152 11.63 -7.69 -11.68
CA LYS A 152 11.19 -8.24 -10.40
C LYS A 152 9.71 -8.65 -10.41
N THR A 153 9.35 -9.46 -9.42
CA THR A 153 7.95 -9.84 -9.17
C THR A 153 7.28 -8.79 -8.28
N TYR A 154 6.03 -8.45 -8.62
CA TYR A 154 5.19 -7.55 -7.85
C TYR A 154 4.00 -8.29 -7.23
N TYR A 155 3.55 -7.82 -6.07
CA TYR A 155 2.52 -8.46 -5.27
C TYR A 155 1.28 -7.58 -5.09
N LEU A 156 0.11 -8.20 -5.02
CA LEU A 156 -1.11 -7.59 -4.53
C LEU A 156 -1.55 -8.31 -3.26
N SER A 157 -1.93 -7.54 -2.25
CA SER A 157 -2.60 -8.06 -1.06
C SER A 157 -3.86 -7.29 -0.71
N ALA A 158 -4.65 -7.86 0.19
CA ALA A 158 -5.76 -7.16 0.82
C ALA A 158 -5.85 -7.55 2.30
N ALA A 159 -6.42 -6.66 3.10
CA ALA A 159 -6.58 -6.83 4.54
C ALA A 159 -8.06 -6.83 4.95
N PRO A 160 -8.86 -7.83 4.54
CA PRO A 160 -10.26 -7.91 4.94
C PRO A 160 -10.39 -8.07 6.46
N GLN A 161 -11.49 -7.59 7.01
CA GLN A 161 -11.91 -8.05 8.33
C GLN A 161 -12.37 -9.52 8.24
N CYS A 162 -12.50 -10.18 9.39
CA CYS A 162 -12.91 -11.58 9.42
C CYS A 162 -14.35 -11.89 8.94
N PRO A 163 -15.35 -10.98 9.00
CA PRO A 163 -16.67 -11.25 8.42
C PRO A 163 -16.61 -11.45 6.91
N TYR A 164 -17.28 -12.51 6.42
CA TYR A 164 -17.28 -12.86 5.00
C TYR A 164 -18.69 -12.77 4.39
N PRO A 165 -18.87 -12.14 3.21
CA PRO A 165 -17.85 -11.40 2.46
C PRO A 165 -17.49 -10.06 3.13
N ASP A 166 -16.22 -9.66 3.00
CA ASP A 166 -15.75 -8.36 3.48
C ASP A 166 -16.39 -7.21 2.68
N ALA A 167 -16.81 -6.16 3.38
CA ALA A 167 -17.60 -5.09 2.81
C ALA A 167 -16.77 -4.06 2.00
N SER A 168 -15.45 -4.07 2.11
CA SER A 168 -14.56 -3.11 1.45
C SER A 168 -13.69 -3.76 0.37
N VAL A 169 -13.24 -5.00 0.58
CA VAL A 169 -12.33 -5.72 -0.33
C VAL A 169 -12.89 -7.07 -0.82
N GLY A 170 -14.14 -7.43 -0.52
CA GLY A 170 -14.74 -8.69 -0.99
C GLY A 170 -14.78 -8.85 -2.52
N ASN A 171 -15.15 -7.80 -3.25
CA ASN A 171 -15.11 -7.78 -4.71
C ASN A 171 -13.67 -7.86 -5.23
N PHE A 172 -12.74 -7.17 -4.58
CA PHE A 172 -11.32 -7.22 -4.94
C PHE A 172 -10.78 -8.65 -4.83
N LEU A 173 -10.99 -9.30 -3.67
CA LEU A 173 -10.56 -10.68 -3.41
C LEU A 173 -11.19 -11.71 -4.36
N SER A 174 -12.41 -11.47 -4.84
CA SER A 174 -13.09 -12.39 -5.77
C SER A 174 -12.78 -12.13 -7.25
N GLY A 175 -12.39 -10.90 -7.60
CA GLY A 175 -12.24 -10.45 -8.98
C GLY A 175 -10.79 -10.23 -9.44
N VAL A 176 -9.82 -10.27 -8.53
CA VAL A 176 -8.40 -9.99 -8.77
C VAL A 176 -7.57 -11.19 -8.34
N ASP A 177 -6.51 -11.48 -9.10
CA ASP A 177 -5.47 -12.40 -8.66
C ASP A 177 -4.66 -11.73 -7.56
N VAL A 178 -4.85 -12.15 -6.30
CA VAL A 178 -4.26 -11.57 -5.09
C VAL A 178 -3.28 -12.59 -4.50
N ASP A 179 -2.06 -12.15 -4.16
CA ASP A 179 -1.02 -13.03 -3.62
C ASP A 179 -1.22 -13.32 -2.13
N PHE A 180 -1.72 -12.33 -1.37
CA PHE A 180 -1.89 -12.43 0.08
C PHE A 180 -3.23 -11.86 0.55
N ALA A 181 -3.90 -12.57 1.46
CA ALA A 181 -5.03 -12.06 2.23
C ALA A 181 -4.65 -12.01 3.71
N PHE A 182 -4.49 -10.80 4.26
CA PHE A 182 -4.14 -10.57 5.66
C PHE A 182 -5.42 -10.36 6.49
N ILE A 183 -6.15 -11.44 6.74
CA ILE A 183 -7.44 -11.39 7.44
C ILE A 183 -7.26 -10.90 8.88
N GLN A 184 -8.00 -9.85 9.24
CA GLN A 184 -7.98 -9.25 10.57
C GLN A 184 -8.88 -10.06 11.53
N PHE A 185 -8.30 -11.03 12.24
CA PHE A 185 -8.99 -11.81 13.29
C PHE A 185 -9.02 -11.08 14.63
N TYR A 186 -9.47 -9.83 14.62
CA TYR A 186 -9.66 -8.99 15.81
C TYR A 186 -10.77 -7.96 15.56
N ASN A 187 -11.20 -7.27 16.63
CA ASN A 187 -12.26 -6.24 16.61
C ASN A 187 -13.63 -6.68 16.05
N ASN A 188 -13.89 -7.99 15.97
CA ASN A 188 -15.10 -8.55 15.37
C ASN A 188 -15.66 -9.73 16.20
N TYR A 189 -16.74 -9.51 16.95
CA TYR A 189 -17.32 -10.49 17.90
C TYR A 189 -17.52 -11.91 17.36
N TYR A 190 -17.88 -12.04 16.09
CA TYR A 190 -18.24 -13.34 15.49
C TYR A 190 -17.04 -14.17 15.02
N CYS A 191 -15.83 -13.60 14.99
CA CYS A 191 -14.64 -14.23 14.43
C CYS A 191 -13.32 -13.67 15.01
N SER A 192 -13.37 -13.23 16.27
CA SER A 192 -12.23 -12.78 17.09
C SER A 192 -11.86 -13.77 18.17
#